data_AF-A0A958SKH8-F1
#
_entry.id   AF-A0A958SKH8-F1
#
_cell.length_a   1.000
_cell.length_b   1.000
_cell.length_c   1.000
_cell.angle_alpha   90.00
_cell.angle_beta   90.00
_cell.angle_gamma   90.00
#
_symmetry.space_group_name_H-M   'P 1'
#
loop_
_entity.id
_entity.type
_entity.pdbx_description
1 polymer ?
#
loop_
_entity_poly.entity_id
_entity_poly.type
_entity_poly.pdbx_seq_one_letter_code
_entity_poly.pdbx_strand_id
1 'polypeptide(L)'
;MFDKFTTFFLISLSFLLCLNSQARSIPNALNTSRSIESLLQEIQMTQFQFKERGSMFGYVSTQSCLYTSERLLILHNYCFPKRQYPARSFTVISQSHGTFYFYEESYGNFLKRDIELRHFPEVIVPELPADFRSLDIAQLHQIFKDIYYTYNNPACWSTNYSSNYNGPDSRCYRTDTQLHQDWLTESLTLVEDPSGWKDLFDLLEGKIM
;
A
#
# COMPACT_ATOMS: atom_id res chain seq x y z
N MET A 1 -31.56 -3.33 55.42
CA MET A 1 -30.93 -4.58 54.94
C MET A 1 -31.10 -4.57 53.43
N PHE A 2 -30.25 -3.82 52.73
CA PHE A 2 -30.36 -3.58 51.29
C PHE A 2 -29.26 -4.36 50.57
N ASP A 3 -29.71 -5.15 49.61
CA ASP A 3 -28.97 -6.19 48.91
C ASP A 3 -27.73 -5.67 48.18
N LYS A 4 -26.59 -6.28 48.50
CA LYS A 4 -25.30 -6.10 47.81
C LYS A 4 -25.27 -6.76 46.41
N PHE A 5 -26.38 -7.33 45.96
CA PHE A 5 -26.45 -8.08 44.70
C PHE A 5 -26.75 -7.23 43.46
N THR A 6 -27.30 -6.03 43.62
CA THR A 6 -27.69 -5.19 42.47
C THR A 6 -26.54 -4.38 41.88
N THR A 7 -25.50 -4.09 42.65
CA THR A 7 -24.36 -3.28 42.18
C THR A 7 -23.37 -4.08 41.33
N PHE A 8 -23.29 -5.40 41.51
CA PHE A 8 -22.40 -6.26 40.71
C PHE A 8 -22.91 -6.54 39.29
N PHE A 9 -24.22 -6.38 39.05
CA PHE A 9 -24.82 -6.64 37.73
C PHE A 9 -24.70 -5.46 36.74
N LEU A 10 -24.47 -4.24 37.24
CA LEU A 10 -24.34 -3.05 36.39
C LEU A 10 -22.91 -2.83 35.87
N ILE A 11 -21.89 -3.31 36.60
CA ILE A 11 -20.49 -3.17 36.19
C ILE A 11 -20.12 -4.21 35.11
N SER A 12 -20.76 -5.38 35.12
CA SER A 12 -20.55 -6.42 34.11
C SER A 12 -21.20 -6.08 32.75
N LEU A 13 -22.27 -5.28 32.71
CA LEU A 13 -22.89 -4.85 31.45
C LEU A 13 -22.09 -3.74 30.74
N SER A 14 -21.35 -2.90 31.49
CA SER A 14 -20.47 -1.87 30.92
C SER A 14 -19.17 -2.44 30.33
N PHE A 15 -18.68 -3.56 30.85
CA PHE A 15 -17.47 -4.21 30.32
C PHE A 15 -17.70 -5.04 29.06
N LEU A 16 -18.93 -5.51 28.83
CA LEU A 16 -19.30 -6.24 27.61
C LEU A 16 -19.56 -5.32 26.40
N LEU A 17 -19.78 -4.02 26.60
CA LEU A 17 -19.96 -3.05 25.51
C LEU A 17 -18.65 -2.44 24.99
N CYS A 18 -17.55 -2.58 25.72
CA CYS A 18 -16.22 -2.09 25.28
C CYS A 18 -15.39 -3.11 24.51
N LEU A 19 -15.86 -4.36 24.36
CA LEU A 19 -15.20 -5.39 23.54
C LEU A 19 -15.77 -5.52 22.12
N ASN A 20 -16.74 -4.68 21.75
CA ASN A 20 -17.08 -4.45 20.34
C ASN A 20 -16.09 -3.49 19.68
N SER A 21 -14.79 -3.76 19.82
CA SER A 21 -13.84 -3.37 18.79
C SER A 21 -14.26 -4.13 17.53
N GLN A 22 -15.17 -3.52 16.77
CA GLN A 22 -15.58 -4.01 15.47
C GLN A 22 -14.31 -4.07 14.62
N ALA A 23 -13.70 -5.25 14.54
CA ALA A 23 -12.92 -5.58 13.36
C ALA A 23 -13.90 -5.41 12.21
N ARG A 24 -13.78 -4.30 11.47
CA ARG A 24 -14.51 -4.11 10.22
C ARG A 24 -14.07 -5.29 9.35
N SER A 25 -14.93 -6.27 9.18
CA SER A 25 -14.71 -7.31 8.19
C SER A 25 -14.55 -6.59 6.85
N ILE A 26 -13.43 -6.82 6.17
CA ILE A 26 -13.24 -6.34 4.81
C ILE A 26 -14.47 -6.82 4.03
N PRO A 27 -15.23 -5.92 3.36
CA PRO A 27 -16.37 -6.34 2.56
C PRO A 27 -15.91 -7.46 1.62
N ASN A 28 -16.72 -8.50 1.45
CA ASN A 28 -16.49 -9.59 0.46
C ASN A 28 -16.44 -9.10 -1.01
N ALA A 29 -16.27 -7.80 -1.23
CA ALA A 29 -16.11 -7.13 -2.51
C ALA A 29 -14.66 -6.65 -2.68
N LEU A 30 -13.69 -7.56 -2.54
CA LEU A 30 -12.33 -7.37 -3.05
C LEU A 30 -12.31 -7.82 -4.51
N ASN A 31 -13.15 -7.25 -5.39
CA ASN A 31 -13.41 -7.83 -6.73
C ASN A 31 -12.86 -7.01 -7.90
N THR A 32 -12.21 -5.87 -7.66
CA THR A 32 -11.86 -4.91 -8.72
C THR A 32 -10.37 -4.61 -8.74
N SER A 33 -9.54 -5.64 -8.93
CA SER A 33 -8.17 -5.41 -9.41
C SER A 33 -8.25 -4.85 -10.82
N ARG A 34 -7.80 -3.61 -11.00
CA ARG A 34 -7.62 -3.00 -12.32
C ARG A 34 -6.22 -3.26 -12.83
N SER A 35 -6.02 -3.16 -14.14
CA SER A 35 -4.74 -3.46 -14.75
C SER A 35 -3.65 -2.45 -14.36
N ILE A 36 -2.40 -2.91 -14.34
CA ILE A 36 -1.22 -2.06 -14.16
C ILE A 36 -1.07 -1.13 -15.36
N GLU A 37 -1.35 -1.62 -16.57
CA GLU A 37 -1.32 -0.81 -17.79
C GLU A 37 -2.22 0.44 -17.67
N SER A 38 -3.45 0.29 -17.17
CA SER A 38 -4.35 1.44 -17.02
C SER A 38 -3.88 2.41 -15.92
N LEU A 39 -3.22 1.90 -14.88
CA LEU A 39 -2.56 2.75 -13.88
C LEU A 39 -1.40 3.55 -14.51
N LEU A 40 -0.57 2.92 -15.35
CA LEU A 40 0.56 3.59 -16.01
C LEU A 40 0.07 4.67 -16.98
N GLN A 41 -1.03 4.42 -17.71
CA GLN A 41 -1.69 5.44 -18.53
C GLN A 41 -2.21 6.61 -17.68
N GLU A 42 -2.82 6.33 -16.52
CA GLU A 42 -3.30 7.36 -15.59
C GLU A 42 -2.13 8.23 -15.08
N ILE A 43 -1.01 7.60 -14.70
CA ILE A 43 0.23 8.29 -14.30
C ILE A 43 0.77 9.15 -15.44
N GLN A 44 0.82 8.62 -16.67
CA GLN A 44 1.32 9.31 -17.85
C GLN A 44 0.51 10.58 -18.18
N MET A 45 -0.78 10.60 -17.92
CA MET A 45 -1.64 11.77 -18.14
C MET A 45 -1.65 12.75 -16.95
N THR A 46 -1.15 12.33 -15.80
CA THR A 46 -1.18 13.14 -14.58
C THR A 46 0.01 14.09 -14.50
N GLN A 47 -0.24 15.31 -14.04
CA GLN A 47 0.78 16.24 -13.58
C GLN A 47 0.87 16.17 -12.06
N PHE A 48 2.09 16.05 -11.55
CA PHE A 48 2.35 15.98 -10.12
C PHE A 48 3.07 17.25 -9.66
N GLN A 49 2.82 17.60 -8.40
CA GLN A 49 3.53 18.67 -7.71
C GLN A 49 4.30 18.07 -6.54
N PHE A 50 5.60 18.39 -6.46
CA PHE A 50 6.37 18.07 -5.26
C PHE A 50 5.78 18.83 -4.07
N LYS A 51 5.56 18.10 -2.97
CA LYS A 51 5.00 18.68 -1.74
C LYS A 51 6.05 18.74 -0.63
N GLU A 52 6.61 17.59 -0.25
CA GLU A 52 7.54 17.54 0.88
C GLU A 52 8.39 16.26 0.90
N ARG A 53 9.26 16.17 1.92
CA ARG A 53 10.05 14.99 2.25
C ARG A 53 9.75 14.56 3.68
N GLY A 54 9.75 13.27 3.95
CA GLY A 54 9.50 12.76 5.29
C GLY A 54 9.52 11.25 5.37
N SER A 55 9.28 10.74 6.57
CA SER A 55 9.20 9.30 6.81
C SER A 55 7.76 8.81 6.77
N MET A 56 7.50 7.82 5.92
CA MET A 56 6.19 7.18 5.82
C MET A 56 6.20 5.82 6.54
N PHE A 57 5.06 5.47 7.15
CA PHE A 57 4.81 4.13 7.67
C PHE A 57 4.75 3.09 6.52
N GLY A 58 5.39 1.93 6.72
CA GLY A 58 5.48 0.86 5.72
C GLY A 58 6.30 -0.33 6.25
N TYR A 59 6.52 -1.34 5.39
CA TYR A 59 7.28 -2.57 5.75
C TYR A 59 8.71 -2.29 6.24
N VAL A 60 9.26 -1.17 5.78
CA VAL A 60 10.41 -0.47 6.33
C VAL A 60 10.02 1.00 6.35
N SER A 61 10.25 1.72 7.45
CA SER A 61 10.07 3.18 7.45
C SER A 61 11.01 3.78 6.42
N THR A 62 10.46 4.26 5.30
CA THR A 62 11.22 4.82 4.20
C THR A 62 11.23 6.34 4.31
N GLN A 63 12.36 6.93 3.93
CA GLN A 63 12.44 8.36 3.70
C GLN A 63 11.99 8.62 2.26
N SER A 64 10.91 9.37 2.09
CA SER A 64 10.22 9.50 0.83
C SER A 64 9.98 10.94 0.46
N CYS A 65 9.86 11.18 -0.84
CA CYS A 65 9.46 12.46 -1.42
C CYS A 65 8.02 12.30 -1.88
N LEU A 66 7.13 13.15 -1.37
CA LEU A 66 5.72 13.12 -1.72
C LEU A 66 5.46 14.06 -2.90
N TYR A 67 4.82 13.51 -3.91
CA TYR A 67 4.33 14.20 -5.09
C TYR A 67 2.82 13.99 -5.19
N THR A 68 2.08 15.08 -5.29
CA THR A 68 0.62 15.08 -5.21
C THR A 68 -0.03 15.51 -6.52
N SER A 69 -1.17 14.92 -6.88
CA SER A 69 -2.13 15.43 -7.85
C SER A 69 -3.53 15.42 -7.23
N GLU A 70 -4.58 15.71 -8.01
CA GLU A 70 -5.97 15.69 -7.50
C GLU A 70 -6.42 14.29 -7.05
N ARG A 71 -5.96 13.24 -7.75
CA ARG A 71 -6.49 11.87 -7.58
C ARG A 71 -5.41 10.80 -7.45
N LEU A 72 -4.14 11.17 -7.63
CA LEU A 72 -2.99 10.28 -7.52
C LEU A 72 -1.92 10.89 -6.61
N LEU A 73 -1.22 10.03 -5.89
CA LEU A 73 0.02 10.35 -5.19
C LEU A 73 1.14 9.46 -5.69
N ILE A 74 2.34 10.02 -5.73
CA ILE A 74 3.58 9.27 -5.87
C ILE A 74 4.46 9.57 -4.67
N LEU A 75 4.90 8.52 -3.99
CA LEU A 75 5.98 8.56 -3.02
C LEU A 75 7.20 7.94 -3.67
N HIS A 76 8.22 8.75 -3.93
CA HIS A 76 9.53 8.25 -4.33
C HIS A 76 10.29 7.84 -3.07
N ASN A 77 10.40 6.54 -2.84
CA ASN A 77 11.05 5.98 -1.66
C ASN A 77 12.57 6.05 -1.82
N TYR A 78 13.28 6.25 -0.71
CA TYR A 78 14.74 6.43 -0.66
C TYR A 78 15.25 7.72 -1.36
N CYS A 79 14.38 8.71 -1.57
CA CYS A 79 14.77 9.94 -2.25
C CYS A 79 15.67 10.86 -1.39
N PHE A 80 15.68 10.71 -0.05
CA PHE A 80 16.39 11.61 0.86
C PHE A 80 16.84 10.93 2.17
N PRO A 81 17.98 11.31 2.78
CA PRO A 81 19.10 11.93 2.08
C PRO A 81 19.50 11.01 0.91
N LYS A 82 19.93 11.61 -0.21
CA LYS A 82 20.36 10.84 -1.39
C LYS A 82 21.61 10.03 -1.03
N ARG A 83 21.40 8.83 -0.52
CA ARG A 83 22.43 7.84 -0.28
C ARG A 83 22.38 6.85 -1.44
N GLN A 84 23.51 6.21 -1.72
CA GLN A 84 23.51 5.03 -2.57
C GLN A 84 22.84 3.90 -1.79
N TYR A 85 21.51 3.84 -1.86
CA TYR A 85 20.78 2.65 -1.51
C TYR A 85 20.84 1.70 -2.71
N PRO A 86 21.13 0.41 -2.50
CA PRO A 86 21.06 -0.58 -3.58
C PRO A 86 19.63 -0.79 -4.10
N ALA A 87 18.65 -0.08 -3.53
CA ALA A 87 17.25 -0.17 -3.87
C ALA A 87 16.68 1.16 -4.37
N ARG A 88 15.73 1.07 -5.30
CA ARG A 88 14.84 2.15 -5.72
C ARG A 88 13.40 1.68 -5.68
N SER A 89 12.48 2.58 -5.35
CA SER A 89 11.08 2.21 -5.19
C SER A 89 10.14 3.40 -5.29
N PHE A 90 8.93 3.10 -5.77
CA PHE A 90 7.81 4.02 -5.79
C PHE A 90 6.60 3.41 -5.08
N THR A 91 5.88 4.23 -4.32
CA THR A 91 4.51 3.91 -3.89
C THR A 91 3.55 4.83 -4.62
N VAL A 92 2.63 4.25 -5.37
CA VAL A 92 1.60 4.98 -6.09
C VAL A 92 0.27 4.73 -5.39
N ILE A 93 -0.43 5.81 -5.04
CA ILE A 93 -1.76 5.74 -4.45
C ILE A 93 -2.72 6.39 -5.44
N SER A 94 -3.64 5.61 -6.00
CA SER A 94 -4.66 6.06 -6.96
C SER A 94 -6.04 5.83 -6.39
N GLN A 95 -6.93 6.82 -6.54
CA GLN A 95 -8.34 6.65 -6.19
C GLN A 95 -9.04 5.54 -6.99
N SER A 96 -8.56 5.24 -8.19
CA SER A 96 -9.21 4.30 -9.09
C SER A 96 -8.57 2.90 -9.07
N HIS A 97 -7.28 2.81 -8.74
CA HIS A 97 -6.51 1.56 -8.77
C HIS A 97 -6.07 1.06 -7.39
N GLY A 98 -6.05 1.91 -6.36
CA GLY A 98 -5.61 1.55 -5.02
C GLY A 98 -4.14 1.89 -4.77
N THR A 99 -3.46 1.13 -3.92
CA THR A 99 -2.05 1.38 -3.56
C THR A 99 -1.12 0.35 -4.17
N PHE A 100 -0.22 0.80 -5.04
CA PHE A 100 0.82 -0.02 -5.65
C PHE A 100 2.20 0.32 -5.08
N TYR A 101 3.04 -0.71 -4.92
CA TYR A 101 4.43 -0.59 -4.54
C TYR A 101 5.28 -1.21 -5.64
N PHE A 102 6.14 -0.41 -6.27
CA PHE A 102 7.13 -0.85 -7.24
C PHE A 102 8.50 -0.82 -6.58
N TYR A 103 9.28 -1.89 -6.71
CA TYR A 103 10.55 -2.03 -6.01
C TYR A 103 11.59 -2.76 -6.84
N GLU A 104 12.80 -2.21 -6.87
CA GLU A 104 13.96 -2.85 -7.46
C GLU A 104 15.13 -2.73 -6.49
N GLU A 105 15.89 -3.81 -6.27
CA GLU A 105 17.11 -3.82 -5.47
C GLU A 105 18.20 -4.68 -6.11
N SER A 106 19.43 -4.15 -6.13
CA SER A 106 20.63 -4.88 -6.55
C SER A 106 21.41 -5.38 -5.33
N TYR A 107 21.49 -6.70 -5.15
CA TYR A 107 22.30 -7.31 -4.09
C TYR A 107 23.38 -8.24 -4.68
N GLY A 108 24.62 -7.76 -4.72
CA GLY A 108 25.72 -8.48 -5.35
C GLY A 108 25.46 -8.66 -6.85
N ASN A 109 25.35 -9.91 -7.30
CA ASN A 109 25.03 -10.25 -8.69
C ASN A 109 23.53 -10.50 -8.93
N PHE A 110 22.67 -10.25 -7.94
CA PHE A 110 21.24 -10.49 -8.04
C PHE A 110 20.48 -9.16 -8.18
N LEU A 111 19.54 -9.13 -9.11
CA LEU A 111 18.56 -8.06 -9.25
C LEU A 111 17.21 -8.57 -8.78
N LYS A 112 16.68 -7.97 -7.70
CA LYS A 112 15.34 -8.21 -7.21
C LYS A 112 14.41 -7.16 -7.80
N ARG A 113 13.26 -7.58 -8.31
CA ARG A 113 12.15 -6.73 -8.77
C ARG A 113 10.86 -7.19 -8.15
N ASP A 114 9.98 -6.24 -7.85
CA ASP A 114 8.74 -6.50 -7.14
C ASP A 114 7.63 -5.50 -7.45
N ILE A 115 6.41 -6.00 -7.65
CA ILE A 115 5.18 -5.20 -7.67
C ILE A 115 4.24 -5.72 -6.58
N GLU A 116 3.77 -4.82 -5.73
CA GLU A 116 2.76 -5.14 -4.73
C GLU A 116 1.51 -4.27 -4.84
N LEU A 117 0.33 -4.89 -4.90
CA LEU A 117 -0.93 -4.22 -4.58
C LEU A 117 -1.13 -4.31 -3.06
N ARG A 118 -0.88 -3.20 -2.35
CA ARG A 118 -0.99 -3.13 -0.88
C ARG A 118 -2.43 -2.95 -0.40
N HIS A 119 -3.21 -2.18 -1.15
CA HIS A 119 -4.59 -1.88 -0.80
C HIS A 119 -5.43 -1.76 -2.06
N PHE A 120 -6.58 -2.43 -2.09
CA PHE A 120 -7.61 -2.18 -3.09
C PHE A 120 -8.25 -0.80 -2.89
N PRO A 121 -8.78 -0.16 -3.95
CA PRO A 121 -9.48 1.13 -3.85
C PRO A 121 -10.53 1.16 -2.74
N GLU A 122 -11.31 0.09 -2.60
CA GLU A 122 -12.40 -0.05 -1.63
C GLU A 122 -11.92 0.01 -0.17
N VAL A 123 -10.63 -0.26 0.06
CA VAL A 123 -10.00 -0.20 1.38
C VAL A 123 -9.37 1.17 1.62
N ILE A 124 -8.57 1.67 0.66
CA ILE A 124 -7.76 2.88 0.89
C ILE A 124 -8.53 4.18 0.63
N VAL A 125 -9.42 4.22 -0.36
CA VAL A 125 -10.11 5.46 -0.77
C VAL A 125 -11.03 6.03 0.31
N PRO A 126 -11.79 5.23 1.07
CA PRO A 126 -12.62 5.76 2.16
C PRO A 126 -11.83 6.49 3.25
N GLU A 127 -10.55 6.17 3.40
CA GLU A 127 -9.65 6.77 4.40
C GLU A 127 -8.92 8.02 3.89
N LEU A 128 -9.08 8.35 2.60
CA LEU A 128 -8.41 9.47 1.95
C LEU A 128 -9.39 10.62 1.64
N PRO A 129 -8.93 11.89 1.65
CA PRO A 129 -9.73 13.01 1.18
C PRO A 129 -10.02 12.90 -0.32
N ALA A 130 -11.06 13.60 -0.77
CA ALA A 130 -11.44 13.63 -2.18
C ALA A 130 -10.38 14.28 -3.09
N ASP A 131 -9.60 15.23 -2.57
CA ASP A 131 -8.48 15.88 -3.28
C ASP A 131 -7.16 15.57 -2.59
N PHE A 132 -6.32 14.81 -3.29
CA PHE A 132 -5.04 14.33 -2.77
C PHE A 132 -3.98 15.42 -2.63
N ARG A 133 -4.14 16.61 -3.23
CA ARG A 133 -3.23 17.75 -3.03
C ARG A 133 -3.19 18.23 -1.58
N SER A 134 -4.27 17.99 -0.84
CA SER A 134 -4.35 18.35 0.58
C SER A 134 -3.49 17.46 1.48
N LEU A 135 -3.16 16.22 1.04
CA LEU A 135 -2.48 15.22 1.86
C LEU A 135 -1.01 15.53 2.11
N ASP A 136 -0.58 15.44 3.36
CA ASP A 136 0.83 15.50 3.77
C ASP A 136 1.34 14.11 4.21
N ILE A 137 2.66 13.96 4.37
CA ILE A 137 3.29 12.69 4.75
C ILE A 137 2.85 12.25 6.15
N ALA A 138 2.61 13.17 7.08
CA ALA A 138 2.19 12.82 8.44
C ALA A 138 0.77 12.21 8.43
N GLN A 139 -0.14 12.78 7.64
CA GLN A 139 -1.47 12.24 7.40
C GLN A 139 -1.40 10.87 6.74
N LEU A 140 -0.61 10.73 5.67
CA LEU A 140 -0.42 9.44 4.99
C LEU A 140 0.17 8.38 5.94
N HIS A 141 1.14 8.75 6.76
CA HIS A 141 1.73 7.87 7.78
C HIS A 141 0.65 7.36 8.73
N GLN A 142 -0.19 8.27 9.24
CA GLN A 142 -1.24 7.91 10.20
C GLN A 142 -2.31 7.03 9.54
N ILE A 143 -2.77 7.37 8.33
CA ILE A 143 -3.74 6.57 7.57
C ILE A 143 -3.21 5.14 7.33
N PHE A 144 -1.99 5.00 6.84
CA PHE A 144 -1.42 3.67 6.57
C PHE A 144 -1.21 2.86 7.84
N LYS A 145 -0.84 3.52 8.94
CA LYS A 145 -0.73 2.89 10.25
C LYS A 145 -2.09 2.41 10.76
N ASP A 146 -3.12 3.22 10.62
CA ASP A 146 -4.48 2.88 11.05
C ASP A 146 -5.07 1.74 10.23
N ILE A 147 -4.87 1.75 8.91
CA ILE A 147 -5.27 0.65 8.03
C ILE A 147 -4.53 -0.64 8.42
N TYR A 148 -3.22 -0.58 8.66
CA TYR A 148 -2.42 -1.74 9.06
C TYR A 148 -2.98 -2.41 10.33
N TYR A 149 -3.30 -1.62 11.36
CA TYR A 149 -3.85 -2.15 12.62
C TYR A 149 -5.33 -2.52 12.53
N THR A 150 -6.13 -1.82 11.72
CA THR A 150 -7.58 -2.05 11.59
C THR A 150 -7.87 -3.32 10.80
N TYR A 151 -7.16 -3.52 9.69
CA TYR A 151 -7.38 -4.66 8.80
C TYR A 151 -6.44 -5.82 9.09
N ASN A 152 -5.67 -5.74 10.18
CA ASN A 152 -4.72 -6.76 10.64
C ASN A 152 -3.81 -7.24 9.50
N ASN A 153 -3.16 -6.27 8.84
CA ASN A 153 -2.26 -6.43 7.70
C ASN A 153 -2.98 -6.63 6.33
N PRO A 154 -3.40 -5.54 5.65
CA PRO A 154 -4.07 -5.64 4.36
C PRO A 154 -3.11 -6.16 3.27
N ALA A 155 -3.68 -6.97 2.37
CA ALA A 155 -3.08 -7.65 1.22
C ALA A 155 -1.67 -7.17 0.82
N CYS A 156 -0.66 -8.02 0.99
CA CYS A 156 0.56 -7.91 0.20
C CYS A 156 0.60 -9.10 -0.75
N TRP A 157 0.50 -8.84 -2.05
CA TRP A 157 1.08 -9.77 -2.99
C TRP A 157 2.36 -9.14 -3.50
N SER A 158 3.42 -9.92 -3.57
CA SER A 158 4.72 -9.53 -4.11
C SER A 158 5.01 -10.50 -5.25
N THR A 159 5.49 -9.98 -6.38
CA THR A 159 5.95 -10.80 -7.52
C THR A 159 7.22 -11.59 -7.15
N ASN A 160 7.80 -11.38 -5.96
CA ASN A 160 9.03 -12.06 -5.53
C ASN A 160 8.92 -12.65 -4.12
N TYR A 161 8.76 -13.98 -4.11
CA TYR A 161 9.43 -14.90 -3.21
C TYR A 161 10.69 -14.25 -2.60
N SER A 162 10.69 -13.97 -1.30
CA SER A 162 11.96 -13.80 -0.60
C SER A 162 12.80 -15.02 -0.98
N SER A 163 14.04 -14.83 -1.40
CA SER A 163 14.94 -15.90 -1.89
C SER A 163 15.18 -17.07 -0.91
N ASN A 164 14.56 -17.03 0.27
CA ASN A 164 14.58 -18.05 1.31
C ASN A 164 13.25 -18.80 1.50
N TYR A 165 12.18 -18.45 0.78
CA TYR A 165 10.87 -19.08 0.91
C TYR A 165 10.25 -19.30 -0.46
N ASN A 166 10.16 -20.55 -0.90
CA ASN A 166 9.38 -20.99 -2.07
C ASN A 166 7.85 -20.95 -1.80
N GLY A 167 7.39 -20.00 -0.98
CA GLY A 167 6.00 -19.87 -0.58
C GLY A 167 5.63 -18.40 -0.35
N PRO A 168 4.33 -18.07 -0.39
CA PRO A 168 3.86 -16.73 -0.06
C PRO A 168 4.26 -16.37 1.37
N ASP A 169 4.58 -15.09 1.63
CA ASP A 169 4.82 -14.62 3.00
C ASP A 169 3.55 -14.89 3.82
N SER A 170 3.72 -15.65 4.91
CA SER A 170 2.67 -16.02 5.87
C SER A 170 1.94 -14.82 6.50
N ARG A 171 2.51 -13.62 6.41
CA ARG A 171 1.94 -12.38 6.96
C ARG A 171 1.13 -11.60 5.93
N CYS A 172 1.14 -12.02 4.67
CA CYS A 172 0.26 -11.46 3.67
C CYS A 172 -1.09 -12.18 3.76
N TYR A 173 -2.17 -11.43 4.02
CA TYR A 173 -3.48 -11.88 3.60
C TYR A 173 -3.40 -12.10 2.09
N ARG A 174 -3.37 -13.36 1.67
CA ARG A 174 -3.77 -13.73 0.32
C ARG A 174 -5.19 -13.16 0.18
N THR A 175 -5.36 -12.02 -0.50
CA THR A 175 -6.41 -12.02 -1.51
C THR A 175 -6.15 -13.29 -2.29
N ASP A 176 -7.14 -14.17 -2.34
CA ASP A 176 -6.99 -15.42 -3.05
C ASP A 176 -6.55 -15.04 -4.47
N THR A 177 -5.28 -15.27 -4.80
CA THR A 177 -4.72 -14.80 -6.07
C THR A 177 -5.43 -15.50 -7.22
N GLN A 178 -6.12 -16.62 -6.97
CA GLN A 178 -7.05 -17.26 -7.89
C GLN A 178 -8.24 -16.35 -8.26
N LEU A 179 -8.63 -15.41 -7.39
CA LEU A 179 -9.65 -14.40 -7.67
C LEU A 179 -9.13 -13.21 -8.50
N HIS A 180 -7.81 -13.08 -8.66
CA HIS A 180 -7.15 -11.97 -9.38
C HIS A 180 -6.07 -12.44 -10.35
N GLN A 181 -6.34 -13.51 -11.09
CA GLN A 181 -5.36 -14.14 -12.01
C GLN A 181 -4.87 -13.21 -13.11
N ASP A 182 -5.72 -12.32 -13.63
CA ASP A 182 -5.33 -11.39 -14.69
C ASP A 182 -4.25 -10.41 -14.19
N TRP A 183 -4.48 -9.83 -13.01
CA TRP A 183 -3.52 -8.93 -12.37
C TRP A 183 -2.21 -9.65 -12.01
N LEU A 184 -2.30 -10.89 -11.52
CA LEU A 184 -1.13 -11.73 -11.25
C LEU A 184 -0.30 -11.96 -12.52
N THR A 185 -0.97 -12.28 -13.64
CA THR A 185 -0.30 -12.56 -14.91
C THR A 185 0.38 -11.31 -15.45
N GLU A 186 -0.33 -10.17 -15.43
CA GLU A 186 0.19 -8.89 -15.90
C GLU A 186 1.43 -8.45 -15.10
N SER A 187 1.33 -8.49 -13.76
CA SER A 187 2.42 -8.08 -12.88
C SER A 187 3.66 -8.96 -12.99
N LEU A 188 3.49 -10.30 -13.09
CA LEU A 188 4.60 -11.21 -13.36
C LEU A 188 5.25 -10.93 -14.72
N THR A 189 4.45 -10.74 -15.76
CA THR A 189 4.94 -10.42 -17.11
C THR A 189 5.81 -9.17 -17.08
N LEU A 190 5.36 -8.11 -16.40
CA LEU A 190 6.09 -6.86 -16.29
C LEU A 190 7.39 -6.98 -15.48
N VAL A 191 7.41 -7.79 -14.42
CA VAL A 191 8.62 -8.00 -13.61
C VAL A 191 9.68 -8.84 -14.33
N GLU A 192 9.24 -9.84 -15.09
CA GLU A 192 10.10 -10.71 -15.88
C GLU A 192 10.64 -10.04 -17.15
N ASP A 193 10.01 -8.95 -17.62
CA ASP A 193 10.48 -8.13 -18.75
C ASP A 193 11.42 -7.00 -18.29
N PRO A 194 12.75 -7.09 -18.53
CA PRO A 194 13.68 -6.04 -18.15
C PRO A 194 13.47 -4.71 -18.87
N SER A 195 12.96 -4.72 -20.11
CA SER A 195 12.71 -3.49 -20.87
C SER A 195 11.47 -2.78 -20.35
N GLY A 196 10.34 -3.48 -20.23
CA GLY A 196 9.13 -2.92 -19.63
C GLY A 196 9.35 -2.43 -18.20
N TRP A 197 10.14 -3.16 -17.40
CA TRP A 197 10.51 -2.72 -16.06
C TRP A 197 11.31 -1.41 -16.04
N LYS A 198 12.28 -1.29 -16.95
CA LYS A 198 13.05 -0.05 -17.09
C LYS A 198 12.14 1.11 -17.52
N ASP A 199 11.28 0.89 -18.51
CA ASP A 199 10.36 1.90 -19.02
C ASP A 199 9.37 2.38 -17.95
N LEU A 200 8.91 1.49 -17.07
CA LEU A 200 8.10 1.84 -15.90
C LEU A 200 8.82 2.80 -14.96
N PHE A 201 10.08 2.52 -14.63
CA PHE A 201 10.86 3.39 -13.75
C PHE A 201 11.19 4.72 -14.42
N ASP A 202 11.54 4.72 -15.71
CA ASP A 202 11.77 5.94 -16.48
C ASP A 202 10.50 6.82 -16.51
N LEU A 203 9.31 6.22 -16.68
CA LEU A 203 8.04 6.94 -16.62
C LEU A 203 7.82 7.58 -15.25
N LEU A 204 7.97 6.81 -14.17
CA LEU A 204 7.76 7.29 -12.80
C LEU A 204 8.76 8.39 -12.43
N GLU A 205 10.04 8.21 -12.75
CA GLU A 205 11.10 9.19 -12.54
C GLU A 205 10.83 10.46 -13.36
N GLY A 206 10.45 10.33 -14.63
CA GLY A 206 10.10 11.47 -15.49
C GLY A 206 8.88 12.27 -15.01
N LYS A 207 8.02 11.69 -14.17
CA LYS A 207 6.87 12.36 -13.58
C LYS A 207 7.14 13.15 -12.31
N ILE A 208 8.31 12.96 -11.71
CA ILE A 208 8.69 13.55 -10.44
C ILE A 208 9.94 14.46 -10.53
N MET A 209 10.46 14.64 -11.75
CA MET A 209 11.48 15.62 -12.10
C MET A 209 10.86 16.98 -12.40
#